data_AF-A0A7V1Q3E9-F1
#
_entry.id   AF-A0A7V1Q3E9-F1
#
_cell.length_a   1.000
_cell.length_b   1.000
_cell.length_c   1.000
_cell.angle_alpha   90.00
_cell.angle_beta   90.00
_cell.angle_gamma   90.00
#
_symmetry.space_group_name_H-M   'P 1'
#
loop_
_entity.id
_entity.type
_entity.pdbx_description
1 polymer ?
#
loop_
_entity_poly.entity_id
_entity_poly.type
_entity_poly.pdbx_seq_one_letter_code
_entity_poly.pdbx_strand_id
1 'polypeptide(L)'
;MWSFDQIADLFADSIVRENNLRRAENAVLGIDALDETQIQPTLADAVIHAGLGVIREHPFPTPTRKHPKESERLRCDLVILEHPDQLLIDPVETDRRRNELLGTLFEPVAEQAATTPGIRPEHALWIELKVCGQYEYHAGVPVPNPSYTAQLVTGPAKDIRKLSKEPAIDNAAAGIILFAESEDIARHDLALAVHKWLDRDLPIRSPTIRIVPIDERIGNTVAAVCLTPIKPKLNAIHPTDAGE
;
A
#
# COMPACT_ATOMS: atom_id res chain seq x y z
N MET A 1 0.86 -12.49 -12.04
CA MET A 1 0.43 -11.10 -12.32
C MET A 1 -0.69 -10.76 -11.35
N TRP A 2 -0.54 -9.68 -10.59
CA TRP A 2 -1.50 -9.29 -9.56
C TRP A 2 -2.83 -8.82 -10.15
N SER A 3 -3.95 -9.29 -9.59
CA SER A 3 -5.30 -8.85 -9.96
C SER A 3 -5.79 -7.79 -8.97
N PHE A 4 -5.77 -6.52 -9.39
CA PHE A 4 -6.22 -5.41 -8.55
C PHE A 4 -7.71 -5.46 -8.24
N ASP A 5 -8.51 -6.05 -9.14
CA ASP A 5 -9.92 -6.38 -8.88
C ASP A 5 -10.06 -7.29 -7.66
N GLN A 6 -9.32 -8.40 -7.63
CA GLN A 6 -9.37 -9.35 -6.50
C GLN A 6 -8.89 -8.71 -5.20
N ILE A 7 -7.81 -7.93 -5.22
CA ILE A 7 -7.32 -7.25 -4.01
C ILE A 7 -8.33 -6.20 -3.51
N ALA A 8 -8.96 -5.45 -4.41
CA ALA A 8 -9.99 -4.48 -4.05
C ALA A 8 -11.25 -5.16 -3.48
N ASP A 9 -11.65 -6.31 -4.04
CA ASP A 9 -12.73 -7.15 -3.52
C ASP A 9 -12.41 -7.62 -2.09
N LEU A 10 -11.20 -8.13 -1.85
CA LEU A 10 -10.76 -8.56 -0.51
C LEU A 10 -10.80 -7.41 0.50
N PHE A 11 -10.33 -6.24 0.12
CA PHE A 11 -10.35 -5.05 0.99
C PHE A 11 -11.79 -4.59 1.26
N ALA A 12 -12.66 -4.57 0.26
CA ALA A 12 -14.06 -4.21 0.43
C ALA A 12 -14.79 -5.20 1.36
N ASP A 13 -14.60 -6.50 1.16
CA ASP A 13 -15.17 -7.54 2.03
C ASP A 13 -14.67 -7.44 3.47
N SER A 14 -13.39 -7.06 3.65
CA SER A 14 -12.81 -6.84 4.98
C SER A 14 -13.47 -5.68 5.72
N ILE A 15 -13.80 -4.59 5.00
CA ILE A 15 -14.49 -3.42 5.54
C ILE A 15 -15.92 -3.80 5.94
N VAL A 16 -16.63 -4.57 5.11
CA VAL A 16 -17.97 -5.07 5.43
C VAL A 16 -17.95 -5.92 6.69
N ARG A 17 -16.99 -6.84 6.81
CA ARG A 17 -16.82 -7.69 7.98
C ARG A 17 -16.52 -6.89 9.25
N GLU A 18 -15.57 -5.97 9.18
CA GLU A 18 -15.22 -5.11 10.32
C GLU A 18 -16.39 -4.22 10.76
N ASN A 19 -17.13 -3.64 9.80
CA ASN A 19 -18.34 -2.88 10.09
C ASN A 19 -19.40 -3.75 10.79
N ASN A 20 -19.59 -4.99 10.33
CA ASN A 20 -20.51 -5.94 10.97
C ASN A 20 -20.07 -6.35 12.39
N LEU A 21 -18.77 -6.54 12.62
CA LEU A 21 -18.20 -6.83 13.95
C LEU A 21 -18.48 -5.68 14.92
N ARG A 22 -18.16 -4.44 14.51
CA ARG A 22 -18.44 -3.23 15.30
C ARG A 22 -19.91 -3.08 15.63
N ARG A 23 -20.79 -3.37 14.66
CA ARG A 23 -22.24 -3.37 14.89
C ARG A 23 -22.63 -4.41 15.95
N ALA A 24 -22.13 -5.64 15.84
CA ALA A 24 -22.44 -6.72 16.78
C ALA A 24 -21.98 -6.42 18.21
N GLU A 25 -20.85 -5.70 18.35
CA GLU A 25 -20.31 -5.26 19.63
C GLU A 25 -21.00 -4.00 20.20
N ASN A 26 -21.94 -3.41 19.46
CA ASN A 26 -22.53 -2.09 19.76
C ASN A 26 -21.45 -1.01 19.94
N ALA A 27 -20.40 -1.04 19.11
CA ALA A 27 -19.34 -0.05 19.14
C ALA A 27 -19.90 1.36 18.90
N VAL A 28 -19.44 2.32 19.72
CA VAL A 28 -19.80 3.74 19.56
C VAL A 28 -19.15 4.31 18.30
N LEU A 29 -17.90 3.91 18.02
CA LEU A 29 -17.12 4.36 16.88
C LEU A 29 -17.24 3.36 15.72
N GLY A 30 -17.59 3.88 14.54
CA GLY A 30 -17.63 3.12 13.29
C GLY A 30 -16.25 2.78 12.74
N ILE A 31 -16.22 2.09 11.60
CA ILE A 31 -14.98 1.81 10.88
C ILE A 31 -14.35 3.09 10.30
N ASP A 32 -15.16 4.10 10.05
CA ASP A 32 -14.76 5.44 9.60
C ASP A 32 -14.07 6.28 10.68
N ALA A 33 -13.92 5.74 11.90
CA ALA A 33 -13.08 6.30 12.95
C ALA A 33 -11.63 5.80 12.90
N LEU A 34 -11.32 4.79 12.07
CA LEU A 34 -9.98 4.20 12.00
C LEU A 34 -9.04 5.06 11.15
N ASP A 35 -7.84 5.31 11.67
CA ASP A 35 -6.75 5.88 10.87
C ASP A 35 -6.07 4.83 9.97
N GLU A 36 -5.07 5.28 9.19
CA GLU A 36 -4.28 4.43 8.29
C GLU A 36 -3.64 3.23 9.00
N THR A 37 -3.04 3.44 10.17
CA THR A 37 -2.36 2.38 10.90
C THR A 37 -3.33 1.39 11.53
N GLN A 38 -4.51 1.87 11.90
CA GLN A 38 -5.57 1.08 12.52
C GLN A 38 -6.36 0.25 11.51
N ILE A 39 -6.49 0.68 10.25
CA ILE A 39 -7.19 -0.10 9.22
C ILE A 39 -6.31 -1.20 8.61
N GLN A 40 -4.99 -1.01 8.60
CA GLN A 40 -4.07 -1.96 7.98
C GLN A 40 -4.21 -3.41 8.50
N PRO A 41 -4.36 -3.69 9.83
CA PRO A 41 -4.63 -5.04 10.31
C PRO A 41 -5.88 -5.68 9.68
N THR A 42 -6.98 -4.93 9.58
CA THR A 42 -8.22 -5.41 8.96
C THR A 42 -8.01 -5.83 7.50
N LEU A 43 -7.26 -5.03 6.73
CA LEU A 43 -6.96 -5.32 5.33
C LEU A 43 -5.98 -6.52 5.21
N ALA A 44 -4.95 -6.55 6.05
CA ALA A 44 -3.96 -7.62 6.07
C ALA A 44 -4.59 -8.97 6.43
N ASP A 45 -5.48 -9.01 7.42
CA ASP A 45 -6.20 -10.22 7.78
C ASP A 45 -6.99 -10.77 6.59
N ALA A 46 -7.65 -9.92 5.80
CA ALA A 46 -8.38 -10.37 4.61
C ALA A 46 -7.47 -10.97 3.54
N VAL A 47 -6.27 -10.41 3.36
CA VAL A 47 -5.24 -10.97 2.47
C VAL A 47 -4.78 -12.35 2.96
N ILE A 48 -4.54 -12.51 4.27
CA ILE A 48 -4.17 -13.79 4.88
C ILE A 48 -5.27 -14.84 4.70
N HIS A 49 -6.53 -14.46 4.95
CA HIS A 49 -7.68 -15.37 4.77
C HIS A 49 -7.87 -15.81 3.31
N ALA A 50 -7.40 -15.01 2.35
CA ALA A 50 -7.38 -15.36 0.93
C ALA A 50 -6.23 -16.31 0.55
N GLY A 51 -5.37 -16.71 1.50
CA GLY A 51 -4.22 -17.59 1.26
C GLY A 51 -3.02 -16.88 0.65
N LEU A 52 -2.92 -15.56 0.82
CA LEU A 52 -1.77 -14.75 0.39
C LEU A 52 -0.90 -14.38 1.59
N GLY A 53 0.35 -14.02 1.34
CA GLY A 53 1.23 -13.42 2.35
C GLY A 53 1.05 -11.91 2.41
N VAL A 54 1.25 -11.33 3.58
CA VAL A 54 1.23 -9.87 3.75
C VAL A 54 2.22 -9.45 4.83
N ILE A 55 2.97 -8.39 4.53
CA ILE A 55 3.87 -7.73 5.47
C ILE A 55 3.38 -6.28 5.61
N ARG A 56 3.17 -5.82 6.83
CA ARG A 56 2.78 -4.43 7.11
C ARG A 56 4.00 -3.59 7.44
N GLU A 57 3.97 -2.30 7.10
CA GLU A 57 5.00 -1.32 7.48
C GLU A 57 6.43 -1.75 7.10
N HIS A 58 6.59 -2.34 5.91
CA HIS A 58 7.86 -2.89 5.45
C HIS A 58 8.74 -1.81 4.82
N PRO A 59 10.03 -1.71 5.19
CA PRO A 59 10.93 -0.75 4.58
C PRO A 59 11.03 -0.86 3.06
N PHE A 60 11.21 0.27 2.38
CA PHE A 60 11.50 0.24 0.95
C PHE A 60 12.82 -0.50 0.64
N PRO A 61 12.89 -1.21 -0.50
CA PRO A 61 14.03 -2.03 -0.86
C PRO A 61 15.23 -1.19 -1.32
N THR A 62 15.01 0.05 -1.74
CA THR A 62 16.07 0.96 -2.18
C THR A 62 16.42 1.93 -1.05
N PRO A 63 17.68 1.94 -0.57
CA PRO A 63 18.06 2.85 0.49
C PRO A 63 18.25 4.28 -0.06
N THR A 64 17.78 5.28 0.69
CA THR A 64 17.95 6.70 0.31
C THR A 64 19.37 7.22 0.53
N ARG A 65 20.18 6.50 1.32
CA ARG A 65 21.58 6.80 1.67
C ARG A 65 22.39 5.52 1.75
N LYS A 66 23.71 5.62 1.70
CA LYS A 66 24.60 4.47 1.92
C LYS A 66 24.52 4.02 3.38
N HIS A 67 24.06 2.78 3.62
CA HIS A 67 23.88 2.16 4.95
C HIS A 67 22.94 2.95 5.90
N PRO A 68 21.64 3.11 5.57
CA PRO A 68 20.69 3.77 6.45
C PRO A 68 20.44 2.89 7.69
N LYS A 69 20.18 3.52 8.84
CA LYS A 69 19.64 2.77 9.98
C LYS A 69 18.22 2.33 9.66
N GLU A 70 17.78 1.24 10.28
CA GLU A 70 16.42 0.71 10.11
C GLU A 70 15.32 1.75 10.45
N SER A 71 15.56 2.61 11.44
CA SER A 71 14.64 3.70 11.82
C SER A 71 14.60 4.87 10.82
N GLU A 72 15.56 4.94 9.90
CA GLU A 72 15.68 6.03 8.91
C GLU A 72 15.06 5.63 7.56
N ARG A 73 14.67 4.37 7.40
CA ARG A 73 14.08 3.85 6.17
C ARG A 73 12.60 4.20 6.12
N LEU A 74 12.20 4.75 4.99
CA LEU A 74 10.78 4.89 4.66
C LEU A 74 10.16 3.50 4.52
N ARG A 75 8.89 3.39 4.92
CA ARG A 75 8.12 2.15 4.94
C ARG A 75 6.95 2.25 3.97
N CYS A 76 6.56 1.09 3.46
CA CYS A 76 5.36 0.85 2.69
C CYS A 76 4.33 0.16 3.58
N ASP A 77 3.09 0.64 3.51
CA ASP A 77 2.02 0.22 4.42
C ASP A 77 1.73 -1.27 4.31
N LEU A 78 1.59 -1.79 3.08
CA LEU A 78 1.35 -3.21 2.81
C LEU A 78 2.24 -3.73 1.68
N VAL A 79 2.81 -4.93 1.88
CA VAL A 79 3.48 -5.72 0.85
C VAL A 79 2.85 -7.10 0.78
N ILE A 80 2.23 -7.42 -0.35
CA ILE A 80 1.51 -8.67 -0.58
C ILE A 80 2.40 -9.66 -1.32
N LEU A 81 2.41 -10.91 -0.85
CA LEU A 81 3.17 -12.05 -1.37
C LEU A 81 2.19 -13.13 -1.88
N GLU A 82 2.60 -13.93 -2.85
CA GLU A 82 1.72 -14.92 -3.49
C GLU A 82 1.34 -16.05 -2.51
N HIS A 83 2.19 -16.31 -1.51
CA HIS A 83 1.95 -17.34 -0.49
C HIS A 83 2.26 -16.82 0.92
N PRO A 84 1.55 -17.31 1.95
CA PRO A 84 1.69 -16.86 3.33
C PRO A 84 3.06 -17.15 3.93
N ASP A 85 3.68 -18.26 3.52
CA ASP A 85 4.98 -18.70 4.06
C ASP A 85 6.19 -18.09 3.32
N GLN A 86 5.96 -17.23 2.34
CA GLN A 86 7.05 -16.56 1.62
C GLN A 86 7.71 -15.50 2.50
N LEU A 87 9.04 -15.46 2.42
CA LEU A 87 9.84 -14.37 2.98
C LEU A 87 10.17 -13.38 1.86
N LEU A 88 10.11 -12.09 2.17
CA LEU A 88 10.56 -11.03 1.28
C LEU A 88 12.06 -10.77 1.49
N ILE A 89 12.84 -10.80 0.42
CA ILE A 89 14.26 -10.43 0.48
C ILE A 89 14.37 -8.92 0.66
N ASP A 90 15.16 -8.50 1.66
CA ASP A 90 15.57 -7.10 1.84
C ASP A 90 16.96 -6.88 1.21
N PRO A 91 17.06 -6.16 0.08
CA PRO A 91 18.34 -5.89 -0.56
C PRO A 91 19.31 -5.10 0.33
N VAL A 92 18.80 -4.22 1.20
CA VAL A 92 19.64 -3.41 2.09
C VAL A 92 20.33 -4.28 3.13
N GLU A 93 19.62 -5.25 3.69
CA GLU A 93 20.18 -6.21 4.64
C GLU A 93 21.14 -7.19 3.97
N THR A 94 20.83 -7.60 2.74
CA THR A 94 21.72 -8.42 1.89
C THR A 94 23.05 -7.69 1.67
N ASP A 95 22.99 -6.42 1.27
CA ASP A 95 24.18 -5.59 1.07
C ASP A 95 24.93 -5.35 2.39
N ARG A 96 24.23 -5.15 3.51
CA ARG A 96 24.85 -4.96 4.82
C ARG A 96 25.68 -6.19 5.21
N ARG A 97 25.11 -7.39 5.12
CA ARG A 97 25.82 -8.65 5.42
C ARG A 97 27.03 -8.88 4.53
N ARG A 98 26.88 -8.60 3.22
CA ARG A 98 28.02 -8.66 2.27
C ARG A 98 29.15 -7.73 2.72
N ASN A 99 28.81 -6.47 3.03
CA ASN A 99 29.79 -5.45 3.40
C ASN A 99 30.46 -5.70 4.76
N GLU A 100 29.78 -6.34 5.72
CA GLU A 100 30.34 -6.71 7.03
C GLU A 100 31.49 -7.72 6.91
N LEU A 101 31.55 -8.50 5.82
CA LEU A 101 32.57 -9.53 5.60
C LEU A 101 33.73 -9.07 4.69
N LEU A 102 33.61 -7.93 4.00
CA LEU A 102 34.67 -7.37 3.16
C LEU A 102 35.89 -6.99 4.02
N GLY A 103 37.09 -7.41 3.58
CA GLY A 103 38.34 -7.18 4.32
C GLY A 103 38.51 -8.06 5.56
N THR A 104 37.67 -9.09 5.73
CA THR A 104 37.79 -10.09 6.81
C THR A 104 38.27 -11.44 6.27
N LEU A 105 38.62 -12.38 7.15
CA LEU A 105 38.94 -13.76 6.77
C LEU A 105 37.78 -14.49 6.08
N PHE A 106 36.54 -13.98 6.20
CA PHE A 106 35.34 -14.57 5.63
C PHE A 106 34.92 -13.91 4.30
N GLU A 107 35.72 -12.99 3.75
CA GLU A 107 35.45 -12.38 2.44
C GLU A 107 35.17 -13.40 1.32
N PRO A 108 35.87 -14.56 1.22
CA PRO A 108 35.59 -15.56 0.19
C PRO A 108 34.18 -16.17 0.24
N VAL A 109 33.50 -16.08 1.39
CA VAL A 109 32.13 -16.61 1.58
C VAL A 109 31.09 -15.50 1.68
N ALA A 110 31.45 -14.23 1.43
CA ALA A 110 30.56 -13.08 1.63
C ALA A 110 29.28 -13.16 0.79
N GLU A 111 29.38 -13.57 -0.48
CA GLU A 111 28.21 -13.74 -1.35
C GLU A 111 27.27 -14.84 -0.86
N GLN A 112 27.84 -15.98 -0.45
CA GLN A 112 27.06 -17.10 0.06
C GLN A 112 26.37 -16.73 1.39
N ALA A 113 27.05 -15.98 2.26
CA ALA A 113 26.49 -15.49 3.52
C ALA A 113 25.42 -14.40 3.33
N ALA A 114 25.53 -13.60 2.27
CA ALA A 114 24.54 -12.59 1.92
C ALA A 114 23.27 -13.19 1.29
N THR A 115 23.39 -14.34 0.64
CA THR A 115 22.27 -15.02 -0.01
C THR A 115 21.19 -15.39 1.01
N THR A 116 20.02 -14.77 0.88
CA THR A 116 18.87 -14.99 1.78
C THR A 116 17.74 -15.67 0.99
N PRO A 117 17.18 -16.78 1.47
CA PRO A 117 16.03 -17.40 0.83
C PRO A 117 14.81 -16.47 0.92
N GLY A 118 14.07 -16.34 -0.19
CA GLY A 118 12.87 -15.52 -0.24
C GLY A 118 12.53 -15.10 -1.67
N ILE A 119 11.51 -14.25 -1.80
CA ILE A 119 11.13 -13.64 -3.07
C ILE A 119 11.77 -12.26 -3.21
N ARG A 120 12.09 -11.89 -4.45
CA ARG A 120 12.60 -10.55 -4.77
C ARG A 120 11.49 -9.50 -4.63
N PRO A 121 11.82 -8.25 -4.22
CA PRO A 121 10.86 -7.14 -4.15
C PRO A 121 10.00 -6.93 -5.39
N GLU A 122 10.54 -7.18 -6.59
CA GLU A 122 9.82 -7.03 -7.87
C GLU A 122 8.65 -8.01 -8.05
N HIS A 123 8.66 -9.15 -7.38
CA HIS A 123 7.58 -10.14 -7.47
C HIS A 123 6.44 -9.86 -6.48
N ALA A 124 6.68 -9.07 -5.43
CA ALA A 124 5.67 -8.66 -4.46
C ALA A 124 4.82 -7.49 -4.98
N LEU A 125 3.61 -7.33 -4.44
CA LEU A 125 2.78 -6.15 -4.67
C LEU A 125 2.90 -5.16 -3.50
N TRP A 126 3.36 -3.95 -3.79
CA TRP A 126 3.56 -2.88 -2.82
C TRP A 126 2.39 -1.89 -2.85
N ILE A 127 1.73 -1.66 -1.72
CA ILE A 127 0.56 -0.79 -1.62
C ILE A 127 0.79 0.26 -0.53
N GLU A 128 0.73 1.52 -0.95
CA GLU A 128 0.63 2.67 -0.05
C GLU A 128 -0.83 3.03 0.13
N LEU A 129 -1.29 3.11 1.38
CA LEU A 129 -2.67 3.35 1.74
C LEU A 129 -2.85 4.79 2.20
N LYS A 130 -3.99 5.36 1.84
CA LYS A 130 -4.48 6.62 2.39
C LYS A 130 -5.91 6.41 2.86
N VAL A 131 -6.18 6.79 4.11
CA VAL A 131 -7.54 6.79 4.66
C VAL A 131 -8.03 8.23 4.72
N CYS A 132 -9.23 8.48 4.21
CA CYS A 132 -9.82 9.81 4.16
C CYS A 132 -11.32 9.69 4.37
N GLY A 133 -11.91 10.56 5.20
CA GLY A 133 -13.35 10.67 5.36
C GLY A 133 -13.84 12.08 5.00
N GLN A 134 -15.07 12.19 4.47
CA GLN A 134 -15.74 13.49 4.37
C GLN A 134 -16.01 14.09 5.75
N TYR A 135 -16.34 13.22 6.70
CA TYR A 135 -16.42 13.52 8.13
C TYR A 135 -15.36 12.71 8.87
N GLU A 136 -14.72 13.32 9.85
CA GLU A 136 -13.67 12.71 10.68
C GLU A 136 -13.85 13.10 12.16
N TYR A 137 -13.16 12.40 13.05
CA TYR A 137 -13.12 12.76 14.46
C TYR A 137 -11.99 13.74 14.74
N HIS A 138 -12.32 14.92 15.25
CA HIS A 138 -11.35 15.87 15.79
C HIS A 138 -11.54 15.99 17.30
N ALA A 139 -10.54 15.56 18.08
CA ALA A 139 -10.62 15.48 19.55
C ALA A 139 -11.86 14.72 20.04
N GLY A 140 -12.22 13.63 19.35
CA GLY A 140 -13.39 12.79 19.67
C GLY A 140 -14.73 13.37 19.23
N VAL A 141 -14.76 14.53 18.58
CA VAL A 141 -15.98 15.16 18.05
C VAL A 141 -16.04 14.98 16.54
N PRO A 142 -17.15 14.45 16.00
CA PRO A 142 -17.39 14.41 14.56
C PRO A 142 -17.43 15.81 13.93
N VAL A 143 -16.64 16.04 12.90
CA VAL A 143 -16.61 17.29 12.14
C VAL A 143 -16.42 17.03 10.65
N PRO A 144 -16.87 17.92 9.76
CA PRO A 144 -16.45 17.89 8.36
C PRO A 144 -14.92 18.01 8.25
N ASN A 145 -14.30 17.21 7.38
CA ASN A 145 -12.85 17.20 7.19
C ASN A 145 -12.40 18.42 6.35
N PRO A 146 -11.72 19.42 6.94
CA PRO A 146 -11.28 20.60 6.21
C PRO A 146 -10.13 20.30 5.23
N SER A 147 -9.46 19.16 5.41
CA SER A 147 -8.33 18.70 4.60
C SER A 147 -8.74 17.67 3.54
N TYR A 148 -10.04 17.39 3.38
CA TYR A 148 -10.58 16.31 2.55
C TYR A 148 -9.99 16.26 1.14
N THR A 149 -10.03 17.39 0.41
CA THR A 149 -9.48 17.46 -0.95
C THR A 149 -7.95 17.24 -0.96
N ALA A 150 -7.23 17.74 0.04
CA ALA A 150 -5.79 17.59 0.12
C ALA A 150 -5.40 16.13 0.42
N GLN A 151 -6.10 15.48 1.34
CA GLN A 151 -5.93 14.07 1.68
C GLN A 151 -6.28 13.18 0.49
N LEU A 152 -7.41 13.43 -0.18
CA LEU A 152 -7.87 12.61 -1.32
C LEU A 152 -6.99 12.77 -2.57
N VAL A 153 -6.47 13.97 -2.84
CA VAL A 153 -5.75 14.24 -4.10
C VAL A 153 -4.24 14.30 -3.89
N THR A 154 -3.78 15.08 -2.90
CA THR A 154 -2.35 15.42 -2.77
C THR A 154 -1.57 14.35 -2.02
N GLY A 155 -2.17 13.69 -1.02
CA GLY A 155 -1.58 12.55 -0.32
C GLY A 155 -1.21 11.42 -1.29
N PRO A 156 -2.20 10.76 -1.91
CA PRO A 156 -1.97 9.69 -2.87
C PRO A 156 -1.05 10.08 -4.03
N ALA A 157 -1.11 11.33 -4.52
CA ALA A 157 -0.19 11.81 -5.54
C ALA A 157 1.29 11.77 -5.10
N LYS A 158 1.59 12.03 -3.82
CA LYS A 158 2.95 11.89 -3.28
C LYS A 158 3.35 10.43 -3.22
N ASP A 159 2.46 9.54 -2.79
CA ASP A 159 2.76 8.11 -2.68
C ASP A 159 2.92 7.45 -4.05
N ILE A 160 2.12 7.83 -5.04
CA ILE A 160 2.31 7.43 -6.44
C ILE A 160 3.71 7.82 -6.92
N ARG A 161 4.16 9.06 -6.67
CA ARG A 161 5.50 9.52 -7.04
C ARG A 161 6.62 8.80 -6.29
N LYS A 162 6.38 8.49 -5.02
CA LYS A 162 7.29 7.75 -4.14
C LYS A 162 7.51 6.35 -4.69
N LEU A 163 6.43 5.58 -4.83
CA LEU A 163 6.43 4.23 -5.38
C LEU A 163 6.98 4.19 -6.81
N SER A 164 6.60 5.14 -7.68
CA SER A 164 7.10 5.16 -9.07
C SER A 164 8.61 5.39 -9.16
N LYS A 165 9.26 5.88 -8.11
CA LYS A 165 10.72 6.10 -8.09
C LYS A 165 11.49 4.88 -7.60
N GLU A 166 10.85 3.91 -6.95
CA GLU A 166 11.51 2.73 -6.39
C GLU A 166 11.97 1.75 -7.49
N PRO A 167 13.28 1.58 -7.77
CA PRO A 167 13.78 0.73 -8.86
C PRO A 167 13.54 -0.76 -8.68
N ALA A 168 13.45 -1.26 -7.44
CA ALA A 168 13.26 -2.68 -7.17
C ALA A 168 11.77 -3.08 -7.06
N ILE A 169 10.83 -2.18 -7.36
CA ILE A 169 9.39 -2.42 -7.27
C ILE A 169 8.76 -2.38 -8.67
N ASP A 170 8.33 -3.54 -9.16
CA ASP A 170 7.65 -3.67 -10.46
C ASP A 170 6.13 -3.61 -10.33
N ASN A 171 5.59 -4.07 -9.18
CA ASN A 171 4.17 -4.12 -8.91
C ASN A 171 3.85 -3.20 -7.73
N ALA A 172 3.19 -2.08 -8.01
CA ALA A 172 2.77 -1.13 -7.00
C ALA A 172 1.38 -0.55 -7.25
N ALA A 173 0.72 -0.13 -6.18
CA ALA A 173 -0.50 0.66 -6.24
C ALA A 173 -0.56 1.71 -5.12
N ALA A 174 -1.25 2.80 -5.38
CA ALA A 174 -1.78 3.66 -4.33
C ALA A 174 -3.22 3.21 -4.02
N GLY A 175 -3.48 2.88 -2.76
CA GLY A 175 -4.80 2.53 -2.24
C GLY A 175 -5.42 3.69 -1.48
N ILE A 176 -6.71 3.92 -1.69
CA ILE A 176 -7.50 4.89 -0.93
C ILE A 176 -8.67 4.15 -0.30
N ILE A 177 -8.86 4.34 0.99
CA ILE A 177 -10.10 4.03 1.69
C ILE A 177 -10.80 5.36 1.94
N LEU A 178 -11.86 5.61 1.18
CA LEU A 178 -12.64 6.84 1.24
C LEU A 178 -13.97 6.58 1.97
N PHE A 179 -14.21 7.28 3.07
CA PHE A 179 -15.52 7.34 3.72
C PHE A 179 -16.29 8.56 3.23
N ALA A 180 -17.53 8.35 2.78
CA ALA A 180 -18.34 9.42 2.20
C ALA A 180 -19.81 9.29 2.59
N GLU A 181 -20.55 10.39 2.49
CA GLU A 181 -21.98 10.50 2.79
C GLU A 181 -22.84 9.67 1.84
N SER A 182 -22.39 9.42 0.61
CA SER A 182 -23.10 8.58 -0.35
C SER A 182 -22.18 7.94 -1.40
N GLU A 183 -22.68 6.91 -2.06
CA GLU A 183 -22.00 6.27 -3.18
C GLU A 183 -21.72 7.25 -4.33
N ASP A 184 -22.68 8.12 -4.67
CA ASP A 184 -22.54 9.09 -5.76
C ASP A 184 -21.38 10.06 -5.50
N ILE A 185 -21.26 10.53 -4.26
CA ILE A 185 -20.17 11.41 -3.84
C ILE A 185 -18.84 10.67 -3.91
N ALA A 186 -18.75 9.45 -3.36
CA ALA A 186 -17.52 8.66 -3.40
C ALA A 186 -17.04 8.43 -4.84
N ARG A 187 -17.94 8.08 -5.76
CA ARG A 187 -17.63 7.89 -7.18
C ARG A 187 -17.14 9.18 -7.83
N HIS A 188 -17.86 10.28 -7.60
CA HIS A 188 -17.51 11.58 -8.14
C HIS A 188 -16.12 12.03 -7.69
N ASP A 189 -15.86 11.97 -6.39
CA ASP A 189 -14.62 12.47 -5.78
C ASP A 189 -13.41 11.61 -6.17
N LEU A 190 -13.54 10.29 -6.21
CA LEU A 190 -12.48 9.39 -6.68
C LEU A 190 -12.17 9.60 -8.17
N ALA A 191 -13.20 9.79 -9.01
CA ALA A 191 -12.99 10.10 -10.42
C ALA A 191 -12.23 11.43 -10.59
N LEU A 192 -12.61 12.47 -9.85
CA LEU A 192 -11.90 13.76 -9.85
C LEU A 192 -10.45 13.63 -9.37
N ALA A 193 -10.18 12.81 -8.35
CA ALA A 193 -8.83 12.57 -7.86
C ALA A 193 -7.95 11.93 -8.95
N VAL A 194 -8.47 10.89 -9.62
CA VAL A 194 -7.79 10.19 -10.71
C VAL A 194 -7.52 11.14 -11.89
N HIS A 195 -8.51 11.95 -12.29
CA HIS A 195 -8.31 12.96 -13.33
C HIS A 195 -7.20 13.94 -12.96
N LYS A 196 -7.18 14.47 -11.73
CA LYS A 196 -6.12 15.37 -11.25
C LYS A 196 -4.74 14.72 -11.22
N TRP A 197 -4.64 13.40 -11.03
CA TRP A 197 -3.38 12.68 -11.13
C TRP A 197 -2.91 12.50 -12.57
N LEU A 198 -3.84 12.23 -13.49
CA LEU A 198 -3.55 12.18 -14.93
C LEU A 198 -3.10 13.54 -15.46
N ASP A 199 -3.78 14.63 -15.07
CA ASP A 199 -3.40 16.01 -15.43
C ASP A 199 -2.00 16.42 -14.92
N ARG A 200 -1.46 15.67 -13.95
CA ARG A 200 -0.11 15.85 -13.38
C ARG A 200 0.91 14.85 -13.92
N ASP A 201 0.57 14.16 -15.02
CA ASP A 201 1.37 13.13 -15.66
C ASP A 201 1.84 12.02 -14.71
N LEU A 202 1.03 11.68 -13.69
CA LEU A 202 1.39 10.59 -12.79
C LEU A 202 1.31 9.24 -13.53
N PRO A 203 2.27 8.33 -13.32
CA PRO A 203 2.35 7.08 -14.06
C PRO A 203 1.36 6.05 -13.50
N ILE A 204 0.06 6.29 -13.68
CA ILE A 204 -1.01 5.41 -13.18
C ILE A 204 -1.74 4.68 -14.30
N ARG A 205 -2.30 3.52 -13.99
CA ARG A 205 -3.27 2.80 -14.82
C ARG A 205 -4.70 3.07 -14.30
N SER A 206 -5.69 2.56 -15.02
CA SER A 206 -7.09 2.67 -14.60
C SER A 206 -7.28 2.12 -13.18
N PRO A 207 -7.94 2.87 -12.29
CA PRO A 207 -8.19 2.42 -10.93
C PRO A 207 -9.27 1.35 -10.90
N THR A 208 -9.20 0.51 -9.87
CA THR A 208 -10.27 -0.40 -9.46
C THR A 208 -10.99 0.22 -8.28
N ILE A 209 -12.32 0.35 -8.35
CA ILE A 209 -13.13 0.93 -7.28
C ILE A 209 -14.18 -0.09 -6.82
N ARG A 210 -14.29 -0.28 -5.50
CA ARG A 210 -15.37 -0.99 -4.82
C ARG A 210 -15.99 -0.08 -3.79
N ILE A 211 -17.31 -0.08 -3.66
CA ILE A 211 -18.03 0.76 -2.72
C ILE A 211 -18.97 -0.15 -1.95
N VAL A 212 -18.92 -0.06 -0.63
CA VAL A 212 -19.73 -0.86 0.28
C VAL A 212 -20.43 0.05 1.28
N PRO A 213 -21.68 -0.27 1.67
CA PRO A 213 -22.37 0.47 2.72
C PRO A 213 -21.70 0.22 4.07
N ILE A 214 -21.66 1.24 4.91
CA ILE A 214 -21.26 1.17 6.33
C ILE A 214 -22.39 1.71 7.22
N ASP A 215 -22.31 1.44 8.52
CA ASP A 215 -23.25 2.07 9.45
C ASP A 215 -22.93 3.55 9.59
N GLU A 216 -23.94 4.40 9.42
CA GLU A 216 -23.81 5.84 9.63
C GLU A 216 -23.62 6.13 11.12
N ARG A 217 -22.52 6.81 11.46
CA ARG A 217 -22.17 7.23 12.82
C ARG A 217 -21.85 8.72 12.92
N ILE A 218 -21.24 9.28 11.87
CA ILE A 218 -20.71 10.64 11.85
C ILE A 218 -20.99 11.39 10.54
N GLY A 219 -21.86 10.86 9.69
CA GLY A 219 -22.22 11.42 8.39
C GLY A 219 -21.69 10.62 7.19
N ASN A 220 -20.76 9.68 7.37
CA ASN A 220 -20.36 8.77 6.29
C ASN A 220 -21.30 7.56 6.26
N THR A 221 -21.79 7.18 5.08
CA THR A 221 -22.69 6.01 4.89
C THR A 221 -22.09 4.94 3.99
N VAL A 222 -20.99 5.24 3.29
CA VAL A 222 -20.26 4.29 2.46
C VAL A 222 -18.76 4.34 2.74
N ALA A 223 -18.11 3.21 2.49
CA ALA A 223 -16.67 3.10 2.36
C ALA A 223 -16.33 2.68 0.93
N ALA A 224 -15.45 3.43 0.28
CA ALA A 224 -14.96 3.15 -1.06
C ALA A 224 -13.49 2.73 -1.00
N VAL A 225 -13.18 1.57 -1.55
CA VAL A 225 -11.81 1.09 -1.80
C VAL A 225 -11.45 1.44 -3.23
N CYS A 226 -10.42 2.26 -3.40
CA CYS A 226 -9.86 2.59 -4.70
C CYS A 226 -8.40 2.13 -4.76
N LEU A 227 -8.09 1.17 -5.63
CA LEU A 227 -6.71 0.76 -5.91
C LEU A 227 -6.31 1.32 -7.27
N THR A 228 -5.29 2.18 -7.28
CA THR A 228 -4.75 2.80 -8.49
C THR A 228 -3.39 2.19 -8.81
N PRO A 229 -3.31 1.26 -9.79
CA PRO A 229 -2.04 0.62 -10.12
C PRO A 229 -1.07 1.62 -10.74
N ILE A 230 0.20 1.49 -10.38
CA ILE A 230 1.27 2.30 -10.97
C ILE A 230 1.76 1.58 -12.23
N LYS A 231 2.09 2.35 -13.28
CA LYS A 231 2.67 1.82 -14.51
C LYS A 231 4.06 1.29 -14.17
N PRO A 232 4.40 0.06 -14.60
CA PRO A 232 5.75 -0.44 -14.45
C PRO A 232 6.71 0.47 -15.21
N LYS A 233 7.94 0.56 -14.72
CA LYS A 233 8.99 1.26 -15.46
C LYS A 233 9.22 0.49 -16.75
N LEU A 234 9.21 1.21 -17.87
CA LEU A 234 9.82 0.67 -19.08
C LEU A 234 11.30 0.55 -18.77
N ASN A 235 11.74 -0.64 -18.37
CA ASN A 235 13.17 -0.92 -18.33
C ASN A 235 13.67 -0.65 -19.75
N ALA A 236 14.54 0.35 -19.89
CA ALA A 236 15.34 0.46 -21.10
C ALA A 236 16.01 -0.90 -21.25
N ILE A 237 15.65 -1.64 -22.30
CA ILE A 237 16.25 -2.93 -22.61
C ILE A 237 17.76 -2.71 -22.53
N HIS A 238 18.42 -3.27 -21.52
CA HIS A 238 19.87 -3.30 -21.50
C HIS A 238 20.27 -4.21 -22.66
N PRO A 239 20.97 -3.71 -23.69
CA PRO A 239 21.42 -4.54 -24.79
C PRO A 239 22.64 -5.32 -24.31
N THR A 240 22.44 -6.39 -23.54
CA THR A 240 23.53 -7.28 -23.14
C THR A 240 23.24 -8.78 -23.28
N ASP A 241 22.06 -9.19 -23.75
CA ASP A 241 21.80 -10.61 -24.10
C ASP A 241 21.74 -10.85 -25.62
N ALA A 242 22.64 -10.20 -26.35
CA ALA A 242 22.95 -10.51 -27.74
C ALA A 242 24.46 -10.76 -27.86
N GLY A 243 24.91 -11.92 -27.37
CA GLY A 243 26.29 -12.36 -27.56
C GLY A 243 26.69 -13.44 -26.57
N GLU A 244 26.34 -14.69 -26.86
CA GLU A 244 27.27 -15.81 -27.11
C GLU A 244 26.51 -17.03 -27.67
#